data_AF-A0A2S9FG11-F1
#
_entry.id   AF-A0A2S9FG11-F1
#
_cell.length_a   1.000
_cell.length_b   1.000
_cell.length_c   1.000
_cell.angle_alpha   90.00
_cell.angle_beta   90.00
_cell.angle_gamma   90.00
#
_symmetry.space_group_name_H-M   'P 1'
#
loop_
_entity.id
_entity.type
_entity.pdbx_description
1 polymer ?
#
loop_
_entity_poly.entity_id
_entity_poly.type
_entity_poly.pdbx_seq_one_letter_code
_entity_poly.pdbx_strand_id
1 'polypeptide(L)'
;MTEIAPQSVFTHLLRMTDHRATFEHADLTEPRREHGYCTDDMARVLVVATREPESAGEVNGLAGKALTFLNDAQSYDGTCRNRLNVGGHWTDTPNTDDHWGRMIWALGTAAAHSDVSMVRRLATIQFERASKARSPHPRARAFAAIGAAELLGVTPGHAEARQLLTDYAASLAEPTGDAEWPWPEPR
;
A
#
# COMPACT_ATOMS: atom_id res chain seq x y z
N MET A 1 5.01 -32.68 -9.25
CA MET A 1 6.17 -32.04 -8.59
C MET A 1 5.72 -30.64 -8.23
N THR A 2 5.48 -30.36 -6.95
CA THR A 2 5.29 -28.98 -6.48
C THR A 2 6.65 -28.31 -6.65
N GLU A 3 6.75 -27.42 -7.63
CA GLU A 3 7.91 -26.54 -7.78
C GLU A 3 8.08 -25.78 -6.46
N ILE A 4 9.23 -25.95 -5.81
CA ILE A 4 9.57 -25.17 -4.62
C ILE A 4 9.77 -23.75 -5.13
N ALA A 5 8.86 -22.84 -4.80
CA ALA A 5 9.02 -21.44 -5.11
C ALA A 5 10.36 -20.94 -4.54
N PRO A 6 11.13 -20.13 -5.29
CA PRO A 6 12.39 -19.60 -4.80
C PRO A 6 12.16 -18.79 -3.53
N GLN A 7 13.07 -18.92 -2.56
CA GLN A 7 13.02 -18.13 -1.33
C GLN A 7 13.18 -16.64 -1.65
N SER A 8 12.36 -15.80 -1.02
CA SER A 8 12.44 -14.35 -1.11
C SER A 8 13.79 -13.84 -0.58
N VAL A 9 14.42 -12.90 -1.29
CA VAL A 9 15.69 -12.27 -0.87
C VAL A 9 15.46 -10.78 -0.61
N PHE A 10 15.57 -10.37 0.66
CA PHE A 10 15.29 -9.00 1.10
C PHE A 10 16.53 -8.09 1.17
N THR A 11 17.73 -8.61 0.89
CA THR A 11 19.00 -7.89 1.10
C THR A 11 19.05 -6.52 0.43
N HIS A 12 18.58 -6.40 -0.82
CA HIS A 12 18.57 -5.12 -1.51
C HIS A 12 17.54 -4.16 -0.91
N LEU A 13 16.32 -4.63 -0.62
CA LEU A 13 15.29 -3.81 0.01
C LEU A 13 15.74 -3.28 1.38
N LEU A 14 16.40 -4.12 2.18
CA LEU A 14 16.98 -3.72 3.46
C LEU A 14 18.08 -2.66 3.29
N ARG A 15 18.95 -2.78 2.28
CA ARG A 15 19.96 -1.75 1.96
C ARG A 15 19.34 -0.44 1.46
N MET A 16 18.21 -0.53 0.76
CA MET A 16 17.44 0.61 0.28
C MET A 16 16.62 1.29 1.39
N THR A 17 16.55 0.72 2.59
CA THR A 17 15.75 1.22 3.70
C THR A 17 16.63 1.81 4.79
N ASP A 18 16.45 3.09 5.10
CA ASP A 18 17.13 3.72 6.23
C ASP A 18 16.23 3.81 7.47
N HIS A 19 16.63 4.59 8.47
CA HIS A 19 15.85 4.79 9.69
C HIS A 19 14.43 5.36 9.46
N ARG A 20 14.17 6.03 8.33
CA ARG A 20 12.88 6.63 7.99
C ARG A 20 12.05 5.68 7.14
N ALA A 21 12.55 5.31 5.96
CA ALA A 21 11.79 4.63 4.93
C ALA A 21 12.70 4.05 3.83
N THR A 22 12.08 3.41 2.83
CA THR A 22 12.73 2.90 1.63
C THR A 22 12.85 4.02 0.59
N PHE A 23 14.04 4.24 0.06
CA PHE A 23 14.26 5.24 -0.99
C PHE A 23 13.51 4.86 -2.27
N GLU A 24 12.95 5.86 -2.95
CA GLU A 24 12.12 5.66 -4.16
C GLU A 24 12.90 5.06 -5.34
N HIS A 25 14.17 5.47 -5.48
CA HIS A 25 14.99 5.10 -6.63
C HIS A 25 16.36 4.60 -6.22
N ALA A 26 16.93 3.73 -7.04
CA ALA A 26 18.29 3.20 -6.92
C ALA A 26 19.10 3.47 -8.19
N ASP A 27 20.41 3.61 -8.04
CA ASP A 27 21.40 3.45 -9.10
C ASP A 27 22.14 2.14 -8.83
N LEU A 28 21.76 1.10 -9.58
CA LEU A 28 22.16 -0.28 -9.33
C LEU A 28 21.84 -0.70 -7.88
N THR A 29 22.86 -0.85 -7.04
CA THR A 29 22.71 -1.28 -5.64
C THR A 29 22.64 -0.11 -4.65
N GLU A 30 22.85 1.12 -5.11
CA GLU A 30 22.96 2.31 -4.27
C GLU A 30 21.66 3.12 -4.26
N PRO A 31 21.18 3.57 -3.10
CA PRO A 31 20.00 4.41 -3.04
C PRO A 31 20.26 5.81 -3.61
N ARG A 32 19.37 6.28 -4.48
CA ARG A 32 19.39 7.67 -4.99
C ARG A 32 18.65 8.59 -4.03
N ARG A 33 19.39 9.04 -3.02
CA ARG A 33 18.87 9.80 -1.88
C ARG A 33 18.21 11.11 -2.27
N GLU A 34 18.55 11.68 -3.43
CA GLU A 34 17.99 12.94 -3.94
C GLU A 34 16.48 12.86 -4.23
N HIS A 35 15.93 11.66 -4.44
CA HIS A 35 14.50 11.46 -4.69
C HIS A 35 13.68 11.24 -3.42
N GLY A 36 14.33 11.00 -2.28
CA GLY A 36 13.65 10.79 -1.01
C GLY A 36 12.83 9.50 -0.98
N TYR A 37 11.63 9.59 -0.43
CA TYR A 37 10.73 8.48 -0.13
C TYR A 37 9.33 8.77 -0.67
N CYS A 38 8.57 7.71 -0.95
CA CYS A 38 7.17 7.87 -1.30
C CYS A 38 6.21 6.89 -0.62
N THR A 39 4.96 7.34 -0.44
CA THR A 39 3.84 6.52 0.05
C THR A 39 3.61 5.32 -0.83
N ASP A 40 3.75 5.51 -2.15
CA ASP A 40 3.63 4.48 -3.16
C ASP A 40 4.53 3.26 -2.87
N ASP A 41 5.80 3.50 -2.57
CA ASP A 41 6.77 2.45 -2.30
C ASP A 41 6.64 1.88 -0.90
N MET A 42 6.37 2.72 0.11
CA MET A 42 6.12 2.22 1.46
C MET A 42 4.86 1.34 1.53
N ALA A 43 3.85 1.62 0.70
CA ALA A 43 2.71 0.73 0.53
C ALA A 43 3.13 -0.64 -0.04
N ARG A 44 3.98 -0.66 -1.09
CA ARG A 44 4.51 -1.92 -1.66
C ARG A 44 5.34 -2.70 -0.63
N VAL A 45 6.18 -2.00 0.14
CA VAL A 45 6.98 -2.61 1.20
C VAL A 45 6.10 -3.26 2.25
N LEU A 46 5.03 -2.60 2.68
CA LEU A 46 4.11 -3.18 3.66
C LEU A 46 3.40 -4.43 3.10
N VAL A 47 2.94 -4.41 1.84
CA VAL A 47 2.35 -5.60 1.18
C VAL A 47 3.32 -6.76 1.16
N VAL A 48 4.56 -6.55 0.71
CA VAL A 48 5.55 -7.62 0.60
C VAL A 48 5.95 -8.14 1.97
N ALA A 49 6.28 -7.25 2.92
CA ALA A 49 6.75 -7.63 4.24
C ALA A 49 5.68 -8.38 5.06
N THR A 50 4.39 -8.09 4.87
CA THR A 50 3.30 -8.75 5.61
C THR A 50 2.78 -10.03 4.96
N ARG A 51 3.18 -10.31 3.72
CA ARG A 51 2.88 -11.58 3.03
C ARG A 51 4.05 -12.57 3.08
N GLU A 52 5.23 -12.15 3.52
CA GLU A 52 6.38 -13.04 3.66
C GLU A 52 6.11 -14.06 4.80
N PRO A 53 6.06 -15.37 4.50
CA PRO A 53 5.82 -16.39 5.51
C PRO A 53 6.98 -16.46 6.50
N GLU A 54 6.68 -16.74 7.77
CA GLU A 54 7.69 -16.89 8.83
C GLU A 54 8.65 -15.69 8.92
N SER A 55 8.13 -14.49 8.64
CA SER A 55 8.92 -13.26 8.56
C SER A 55 9.87 -13.09 9.75
N ALA A 56 11.17 -13.07 9.46
CA ALA A 56 12.23 -12.89 10.46
C ALA A 56 12.36 -11.41 10.88
N GLY A 57 13.18 -11.15 11.91
CA GLY A 57 13.25 -9.85 12.61
C GLY A 57 13.35 -8.61 11.70
N GLU A 58 14.21 -8.63 10.68
CA GLU A 58 14.40 -7.46 9.79
C GLU A 58 13.20 -7.19 8.88
N VAL A 59 12.54 -8.23 8.37
CA VAL A 59 11.34 -8.10 7.52
C VAL A 59 10.16 -7.56 8.31
N ASN A 60 9.98 -8.03 9.56
CA ASN A 60 9.02 -7.43 10.48
C ASN A 60 9.35 -5.96 10.78
N GLY A 61 10.64 -5.62 10.86
CA GLY A 61 11.11 -4.23 10.94
C GLY A 61 10.66 -3.38 9.75
N LEU A 62 10.70 -3.93 8.53
CA LEU A 62 10.19 -3.25 7.32
C LEU A 62 8.69 -2.99 7.41
N ALA A 63 7.88 -3.98 7.82
CA ALA A 63 6.44 -3.81 8.00
C ALA A 63 6.12 -2.71 9.02
N GLY A 64 6.82 -2.69 10.16
CA GLY A 64 6.67 -1.65 11.17
C GLY A 64 7.02 -0.26 10.64
N LYS A 65 8.16 -0.10 9.95
CA LYS A 65 8.57 1.17 9.34
C LYS A 65 7.55 1.65 8.31
N ALA A 66 7.09 0.75 7.44
CA ALA A 66 6.09 1.08 6.43
C ALA A 66 4.78 1.54 7.06
N LEU A 67 4.29 0.81 8.08
CA LEU A 67 3.07 1.18 8.77
C LEU A 67 3.18 2.54 9.48
N THR A 68 4.34 2.86 10.08
CA THR A 68 4.60 4.17 10.68
C THR A 68 4.65 5.28 9.63
N PHE A 69 5.33 5.06 8.49
CA PHE A 69 5.40 6.02 7.40
C PHE A 69 4.02 6.34 6.83
N LEU A 70 3.22 5.30 6.54
CA LEU A 70 1.87 5.47 6.00
C LEU A 70 0.97 6.23 6.97
N ASN A 71 1.11 5.99 8.28
CA ASN A 71 0.38 6.74 9.29
C ASN A 71 0.74 8.24 9.31
N ASP A 72 2.01 8.59 9.13
CA ASP A 72 2.48 9.98 9.06
C ASP A 72 2.04 10.68 7.77
N ALA A 73 2.00 9.94 6.66
CA ALA A 73 1.52 10.44 5.37
C ALA A 73 0.02 10.76 5.35
N GLN A 74 -0.75 10.14 6.24
CA GLN A 74 -2.20 10.14 6.22
C GLN A 74 -2.81 11.32 7.00
N SER A 75 -3.73 12.03 6.34
CA SER A 75 -4.57 13.07 6.93
C SER A 75 -5.77 12.50 7.71
N TYR A 76 -6.35 13.30 8.60
CA TYR A 76 -7.54 12.90 9.38
C TYR A 76 -8.80 12.64 8.54
N ASP A 77 -8.90 13.29 7.37
CA ASP A 77 -9.99 13.13 6.40
C ASP A 77 -9.83 11.92 5.48
N GLY A 78 -8.73 11.17 5.61
CA GLY A 78 -8.43 9.97 4.85
C GLY A 78 -7.62 10.19 3.58
N THR A 79 -7.34 11.43 3.20
CA THR A 79 -6.36 11.75 2.14
C THR A 79 -4.94 11.45 2.61
N CYS A 80 -3.98 11.36 1.70
CA CYS A 80 -2.58 11.21 2.08
C CYS A 80 -1.63 11.94 1.14
N ARG A 81 -0.49 12.34 1.70
CA ARG A 81 0.66 12.82 0.94
C ARG A 81 1.41 11.66 0.32
N ASN A 82 2.17 11.93 -0.74
CA ASN A 82 3.00 10.95 -1.42
C ASN A 82 4.48 11.22 -1.21
N ARG A 83 4.95 12.48 -1.30
CA ARG A 83 6.39 12.78 -1.47
C ARG A 83 7.03 13.30 -0.20
N LEU A 84 7.99 12.54 0.35
CA LEU A 84 8.79 12.94 1.50
C LEU A 84 10.26 13.10 1.08
N ASN A 85 10.82 14.29 1.22
CA ASN A 85 12.23 14.50 0.89
C ASN A 85 13.17 13.86 1.94
N VAL A 86 14.46 13.75 1.61
CA VAL A 86 15.47 13.15 2.51
C VAL A 86 15.61 13.88 3.85
N GLY A 87 15.24 15.17 3.90
CA GLY A 87 15.21 15.96 5.12
C GLY A 87 14.02 15.66 6.04
N GLY A 88 13.06 14.84 5.59
CA GLY A 88 11.85 14.50 6.34
C GLY A 88 10.75 15.55 6.22
N HIS A 89 10.73 16.33 5.13
CA HIS A 89 9.65 17.27 4.85
C HIS A 89 8.81 16.78 3.70
N TRP A 90 7.50 16.79 3.90
CA TRP A 90 6.52 16.53 2.85
C TRP A 90 6.57 17.66 1.82
N THR A 91 6.67 17.31 0.53
CA THR A 91 6.81 18.28 -0.57
C THR A 91 5.54 18.44 -1.40
N ASP A 92 4.49 17.71 -1.06
CA ASP A 92 3.19 17.72 -1.72
C ASP A 92 2.02 17.93 -0.74
N THR A 93 0.85 18.13 -1.31
CA THR A 93 -0.41 18.28 -0.56
C THR A 93 -1.16 16.95 -0.54
N PRO A 94 -1.87 16.62 0.55
CA PRO A 94 -2.67 15.41 0.61
C PRO A 94 -3.71 15.34 -0.51
N ASN A 95 -3.84 14.19 -1.15
CA ASN A 95 -4.85 13.94 -2.17
C ASN A 95 -5.25 12.44 -2.18
N THR A 96 -5.91 11.98 -3.24
CA THR A 96 -6.40 10.59 -3.38
C THR A 96 -5.94 9.94 -4.70
N ASP A 97 -4.76 10.29 -5.19
CA ASP A 97 -4.20 9.69 -6.40
C ASP A 97 -3.78 8.22 -6.14
N ASP A 98 -3.04 7.61 -7.06
CA ASP A 98 -2.69 6.18 -7.01
C ASP A 98 -2.05 5.75 -5.67
N HIS A 99 -1.26 6.62 -5.02
CA HIS A 99 -0.62 6.33 -3.73
C HIS A 99 -1.61 6.15 -2.59
N TRP A 100 -2.76 6.84 -2.61
CA TRP A 100 -3.83 6.63 -1.65
C TRP A 100 -4.46 5.24 -1.83
N GLY A 101 -4.74 4.86 -3.08
CA GLY A 101 -5.28 3.54 -3.39
C GLY A 101 -4.32 2.43 -2.95
N ARG A 102 -3.02 2.60 -3.22
CA ARG A 102 -1.96 1.67 -2.81
C ARG A 102 -1.80 1.62 -1.29
N MET A 103 -1.89 2.74 -0.59
CA MET A 103 -1.91 2.77 0.88
C MET A 103 -3.06 1.91 1.40
N ILE A 104 -4.28 2.06 0.89
CA ILE A 104 -5.43 1.24 1.31
C ILE A 104 -5.19 -0.24 1.02
N TRP A 105 -4.65 -0.57 -0.16
CA TRP A 105 -4.26 -1.95 -0.48
C TRP A 105 -3.30 -2.53 0.56
N ALA A 106 -2.26 -1.79 0.89
CA ALA A 106 -1.24 -2.19 1.84
C ALA A 106 -1.80 -2.38 3.26
N LEU A 107 -2.66 -1.47 3.71
CA LEU A 107 -3.30 -1.54 5.01
C LEU A 107 -4.26 -2.74 5.11
N GLY A 108 -5.07 -2.98 4.08
CA GLY A 108 -5.94 -4.16 4.02
C GLY A 108 -5.16 -5.47 4.03
N THR A 109 -4.07 -5.53 3.26
CA THR A 109 -3.16 -6.68 3.25
C THR A 109 -2.53 -6.92 4.62
N ALA A 110 -1.97 -5.87 5.25
CA ALA A 110 -1.35 -5.98 6.55
C ALA A 110 -2.33 -6.39 7.65
N ALA A 111 -3.57 -5.90 7.59
CA ALA A 111 -4.64 -6.30 8.50
C ALA A 111 -5.00 -7.79 8.37
N ALA A 112 -4.95 -8.33 7.15
CA ALA A 112 -5.29 -9.72 6.87
C ALA A 112 -4.15 -10.70 7.14
N HIS A 113 -2.91 -10.34 6.78
CA HIS A 113 -1.81 -11.32 6.65
C HIS A 113 -0.67 -11.18 7.64
N SER A 114 -0.49 -10.01 8.28
CA SER A 114 0.68 -9.83 9.15
C SER A 114 0.66 -10.81 10.32
N ASP A 115 1.79 -11.47 10.60
CA ASP A 115 1.95 -12.33 11.78
C ASP A 115 1.91 -11.55 13.11
N VAL A 116 2.21 -10.24 13.06
CA VAL A 116 2.25 -9.36 14.23
C VAL A 116 0.87 -8.78 14.53
N SER A 117 0.27 -9.19 15.64
CA SER A 117 -1.09 -8.77 16.03
C SER A 117 -1.27 -7.25 16.14
N MET A 118 -0.25 -6.54 16.61
CA MET A 118 -0.27 -5.07 16.68
C MET A 118 -0.28 -4.43 15.29
N VAL A 119 0.48 -4.97 14.33
CA VAL A 119 0.47 -4.50 12.93
C VAL A 119 -0.92 -4.67 12.35
N ARG A 120 -1.55 -5.84 12.52
CA ARG A 120 -2.92 -6.07 12.04
C ARG A 120 -3.90 -5.02 12.58
N ARG A 121 -3.90 -4.82 13.90
CA ARG A 121 -4.79 -3.86 14.57
C ARG A 121 -4.59 -2.42 14.08
N LEU A 122 -3.33 -1.96 14.03
CA LEU A 122 -3.01 -0.60 13.61
C LEU A 122 -3.29 -0.39 12.12
N ALA A 123 -3.11 -1.42 11.29
CA ALA A 123 -3.46 -1.39 9.89
C ALA A 123 -4.97 -1.25 9.67
N THR A 124 -5.81 -1.97 10.43
CA THR A 124 -7.27 -1.80 10.40
C THR A 124 -7.68 -0.36 10.75
N ILE A 125 -7.13 0.22 11.82
CA ILE A 125 -7.45 1.60 12.23
C ILE A 125 -7.05 2.62 11.15
N GLN A 126 -5.89 2.43 10.52
CA GLN A 126 -5.45 3.29 9.42
C GLN A 126 -6.27 3.08 8.16
N PHE A 127 -6.69 1.84 7.87
CA PHE A 127 -7.57 1.53 6.75
C PHE A 127 -8.91 2.26 6.90
N GLU A 128 -9.54 2.15 8.07
CA GLU A 128 -10.79 2.85 8.40
C GLU A 128 -10.64 4.36 8.20
N ARG A 129 -9.52 4.95 8.64
CA ARG A 129 -9.23 6.37 8.42
C ARG A 129 -9.08 6.72 6.93
N ALA A 130 -8.33 5.93 6.16
CA ALA A 130 -8.11 6.16 4.72
C ALA A 130 -9.43 6.07 3.94
N SER A 131 -10.27 5.12 4.34
CA SER A 131 -11.57 4.84 3.75
C SER A 131 -12.60 5.95 3.95
N LYS A 132 -12.28 7.04 4.65
CA LYS A 132 -13.14 8.23 4.72
C LYS A 132 -13.12 9.03 3.41
N ALA A 133 -12.02 8.95 2.66
CA ALA A 133 -11.88 9.62 1.37
C ALA A 133 -12.30 8.72 0.19
N ARG A 134 -12.50 9.33 -0.98
CA ARG A 134 -12.72 8.61 -2.25
C ARG A 134 -11.92 9.28 -3.36
N SER A 135 -11.30 8.46 -4.20
CA SER A 135 -10.61 8.94 -5.39
C SER A 135 -11.58 9.09 -6.56
N PRO A 136 -11.44 10.15 -7.38
CA PRO A 136 -12.09 10.22 -8.68
C PRO A 136 -11.41 9.31 -9.72
N HIS A 137 -10.20 8.80 -9.43
CA HIS A 137 -9.40 8.02 -10.38
C HIS A 137 -9.73 6.52 -10.33
N PRO A 138 -10.11 5.89 -11.47
CA PRO A 138 -10.46 4.47 -11.51
C PRO A 138 -9.38 3.55 -10.95
N ARG A 139 -8.10 3.86 -11.23
CA ARG A 139 -6.96 3.05 -10.82
C ARG A 139 -6.72 3.08 -9.31
N ALA A 140 -6.74 4.27 -8.72
CA ALA A 140 -6.68 4.43 -7.26
C ALA A 140 -7.83 3.68 -6.56
N ARG A 141 -9.05 3.75 -7.12
CA ARG A 141 -10.21 2.98 -6.60
C ARG A 141 -10.01 1.47 -6.72
N ALA A 142 -9.42 1.00 -7.81
CA ALA A 142 -9.11 -0.42 -7.99
C ALA A 142 -8.12 -0.93 -6.94
N PHE A 143 -7.04 -0.18 -6.64
CA PHE A 143 -6.14 -0.55 -5.54
C PHE A 143 -6.85 -0.55 -4.18
N ALA A 144 -7.67 0.46 -3.90
CA ALA A 144 -8.45 0.50 -2.66
C ALA A 144 -9.41 -0.70 -2.54
N ALA A 145 -10.04 -1.10 -3.66
CA ALA A 145 -10.90 -2.27 -3.73
C ALA A 145 -10.14 -3.57 -3.41
N ILE A 146 -8.90 -3.74 -3.89
CA ILE A 146 -8.07 -4.89 -3.53
C ILE A 146 -7.83 -4.92 -2.02
N GLY A 147 -7.45 -3.79 -1.41
CA GLY A 147 -7.29 -3.70 0.05
C GLY A 147 -8.55 -4.03 0.84
N ALA A 148 -9.69 -3.54 0.37
CA ALA A 148 -10.98 -3.86 0.97
C ALA A 148 -11.30 -5.35 0.88
N ALA A 149 -11.00 -6.01 -0.24
CA ALA A 149 -11.19 -7.44 -0.40
C ALA A 149 -10.30 -8.26 0.56
N GLU A 150 -9.03 -7.87 0.73
CA GLU A 150 -8.12 -8.48 1.71
C GLU A 150 -8.72 -8.44 3.13
N LEU A 151 -9.16 -7.25 3.56
CA LEU A 151 -9.73 -7.07 4.89
C LEU A 151 -11.04 -7.83 5.08
N LEU A 152 -11.91 -7.86 4.06
CA LEU A 152 -13.15 -8.63 4.12
C LEU A 152 -12.92 -10.14 4.14
N GLY A 153 -11.78 -10.63 3.62
CA GLY A 153 -11.40 -12.03 3.70
C GLY A 153 -11.24 -12.53 5.14
N VAL A 154 -10.79 -11.67 6.04
CA VAL A 154 -10.63 -11.99 7.48
C VAL A 154 -11.72 -11.37 8.37
N THR A 155 -12.36 -10.29 7.92
CA THR A 155 -13.44 -9.60 8.64
C THR A 155 -14.63 -9.34 7.69
N PRO A 156 -15.46 -10.37 7.36
CA PRO A 156 -16.53 -10.24 6.37
C PRO A 156 -17.59 -9.18 6.70
N GLY A 157 -17.74 -8.81 7.98
CA GLY A 157 -18.68 -7.80 8.45
C GLY A 157 -18.18 -6.35 8.40
N HIS A 158 -16.97 -6.10 7.92
CA HIS A 158 -16.39 -4.74 7.94
C HIS A 158 -17.13 -3.79 6.99
N ALA A 159 -17.79 -2.78 7.56
CA ALA A 159 -18.72 -1.91 6.81
C ALA A 159 -18.01 -1.03 5.79
N GLU A 160 -16.91 -0.38 6.20
CA GLU A 160 -16.12 0.55 5.40
C GLU A 160 -15.45 -0.14 4.21
N ALA A 161 -14.87 -1.33 4.43
CA ALA A 161 -14.31 -2.14 3.36
C ALA A 161 -15.40 -2.56 2.35
N ARG A 162 -16.56 -3.01 2.84
CA ARG A 162 -17.71 -3.33 1.98
C ARG A 162 -18.18 -2.13 1.17
N GLN A 163 -18.18 -0.94 1.78
CA GLN A 163 -18.56 0.29 1.08
C GLN A 163 -17.55 0.63 -0.02
N LEU A 164 -16.24 0.54 0.23
CA LEU A 164 -15.21 0.75 -0.80
C LEU A 164 -15.39 -0.19 -2.01
N LEU A 165 -15.66 -1.47 -1.78
CA LEU A 165 -15.93 -2.42 -2.86
C LEU A 165 -17.21 -2.09 -3.63
N THR A 166 -18.29 -1.76 -2.92
CA THR A 166 -19.57 -1.37 -3.53
C THR A 166 -19.39 -0.12 -4.39
N ASP A 167 -18.69 0.89 -3.87
CA ASP A 167 -18.42 2.13 -4.58
C ASP A 167 -17.55 1.87 -5.82
N TYR A 168 -16.54 1.00 -5.73
CA TYR A 168 -15.73 0.62 -6.88
C TYR A 168 -16.57 -0.06 -7.96
N ALA A 169 -17.35 -1.08 -7.60
CA ALA A 169 -18.22 -1.80 -8.52
C ALA A 169 -19.22 -0.86 -9.22
N ALA A 170 -19.80 0.09 -8.49
CA ALA A 170 -20.72 1.09 -9.05
C ALA A 170 -20.04 2.11 -9.99
N SER A 171 -18.71 2.24 -9.95
CA SER A 171 -17.94 3.18 -10.76
C SER A 171 -17.25 2.59 -11.98
N LEU A 172 -17.29 1.26 -12.13
CA LEU A 172 -16.70 0.60 -13.28
C LEU A 172 -17.43 1.04 -14.55
N ALA A 173 -16.69 1.68 -15.44
CA ALA A 173 -17.18 1.97 -16.79
C ALA A 173 -17.30 0.65 -17.58
N GLU A 174 -18.17 0.67 -18.58
CA GLU A 174 -18.26 -0.43 -19.55
C GLU A 174 -16.88 -0.65 -20.22
N PRO A 175 -16.49 -1.91 -20.47
CA PRO A 175 -15.27 -2.21 -21.20
C PRO A 175 -15.22 -1.44 -22.53
N THR A 176 -14.05 -0.95 -22.89
CA THR A 176 -13.82 -0.15 -24.12
C THR A 176 -14.04 -0.93 -25.42
N GLY A 177 -14.28 -2.24 -25.33
CA GLY A 177 -14.37 -3.16 -26.45
C GLY A 177 -13.02 -3.68 -26.94
N ASP A 178 -11.91 -3.18 -26.39
CA ASP A 178 -10.57 -3.69 -26.66
C ASP A 178 -10.28 -4.93 -25.79
N ALA A 179 -10.17 -6.09 -26.43
CA ALA A 179 -9.88 -7.35 -25.75
C ALA A 179 -8.42 -7.45 -25.25
N GLU A 180 -7.49 -6.70 -25.86
CA GLU A 180 -6.09 -6.65 -25.43
C GLU A 180 -5.87 -5.63 -24.30
N TRP A 181 -6.79 -4.69 -24.14
CA TRP A 181 -6.77 -3.67 -23.11
C TRP A 181 -8.18 -3.38 -22.55
N PRO A 182 -8.74 -4.29 -21.74
CA PRO A 182 -10.11 -4.15 -21.22
C PRO A 182 -10.24 -3.05 -20.15
N TRP A 183 -9.14 -2.37 -19.81
CA TRP A 183 -9.11 -1.29 -18.84
C TRP A 183 -9.71 0.00 -19.43
N PRO A 184 -10.55 0.76 -18.70
CA PRO A 184 -11.25 1.93 -19.23
C PRO A 184 -10.36 3.14 -19.52
N GLU A 185 -9.15 3.21 -18.97
CA GLU A 185 -8.20 4.29 -19.28
C GLU A 185 -7.29 3.89 -20.45
N PRO A 186 -6.77 4.84 -21.24
CA PRO A 186 -5.80 4.56 -22.29
C PRO A 186 -4.55 3.83 -21.75
N ARG A 187 -3.93 3.05 -22.62
CA ARG A 187 -2.69 2.32 -22.35
C ARG A 187 -1.46 3.23 -22.31
#